data_AF-A0A3Q1GK25-F1
#
_entry.id   AF-A0A3Q1GK25-F1
#
_cell.length_a   1.000
_cell.length_b   1.000
_cell.length_c   1.000
_cell.angle_alpha   90.00
_cell.angle_beta   90.00
_cell.angle_gamma   90.00
#
_symmetry.space_group_name_H-M   'P 1'
#
loop_
_entity.id
_entity.type
_entity.pdbx_description
1 polymer ?
#
loop_
_entity_poly.entity_id
_entity_poly.type
_entity_poly.pdbx_seq_one_letter_code
_entity_poly.pdbx_strand_id
1 'polypeptide(L)'
;MFPADLPDVDETQLTSASRLYLSAVESEPETSRWFHSGHSSKVEIKAANIRQLQLFEEVQNPCVLLGLHPADDPARVVAVYLYDRWWSLDDALRTCSKSRSGLMPVESLVERVMVFLLSQLVDKPSAGEDLFRLHPPTESCKLLWGDGRALGFYSVKHKGSLCNAWSSCCYLLPVLDTLLVRSSCRRRGFGLQMIQDFCSTFPTEAFLGISSPLSASMVAVVRRFLQQHEEHRERLYEVEAPGGWTQRRNIWLNIQLGRYSIGPEEEESPTETRKNEGDESETRKNEGDESSQKVRASICPMMLQELLQNSSASDHSF
;
A
#
# COMPACT_ATOMS: atom_id res chain seq x y z
N MET A 1 9.94 -19.75 15.30
CA MET A 1 9.56 -19.95 13.89
C MET A 1 8.26 -19.20 13.68
N PHE A 2 8.23 -18.33 12.68
CA PHE A 2 7.09 -17.49 12.32
C PHE A 2 6.50 -17.97 10.99
N PRO A 3 5.34 -17.45 10.53
CA PRO A 3 4.73 -17.88 9.27
C PRO A 3 5.69 -17.87 8.08
N ALA A 4 6.57 -16.86 7.97
CA ALA A 4 7.56 -16.74 6.90
C ALA A 4 8.58 -17.90 6.83
N ASP A 5 8.72 -18.64 7.93
CA ASP A 5 9.71 -19.70 8.09
C ASP A 5 9.09 -21.10 7.89
N LEU A 6 7.78 -21.17 7.68
CA LEU A 6 7.03 -22.42 7.49
C LEU A 6 6.96 -22.80 6.00
N PRO A 7 6.67 -24.07 5.67
CA PRO A 7 6.62 -24.53 4.28
C PRO A 7 5.60 -23.76 3.45
N ASP A 8 5.90 -23.54 2.17
CA ASP A 8 5.01 -22.83 1.27
C ASP A 8 3.63 -23.48 1.18
N VAL A 9 2.61 -22.62 1.06
CA VAL A 9 1.20 -22.97 0.97
C VAL A 9 0.65 -22.35 -0.31
N ASP A 10 -0.20 -23.09 -1.03
CA ASP A 10 -0.91 -22.57 -2.19
C ASP A 10 -2.26 -21.92 -1.83
N GLU A 11 -2.84 -21.17 -2.76
CA GLU A 11 -4.09 -20.41 -2.52
C GLU A 11 -5.27 -21.30 -2.14
N THR A 12 -5.34 -22.49 -2.73
CA THR A 12 -6.36 -23.51 -2.47
C THR A 12 -6.24 -24.07 -1.06
N GLN A 13 -5.02 -24.37 -0.62
CA GLN A 13 -4.72 -24.85 0.72
C GLN A 13 -5.06 -23.79 1.77
N LEU A 14 -4.63 -22.54 1.56
CA LEU A 14 -4.93 -21.42 2.46
C LEU A 14 -6.44 -21.19 2.61
N THR A 15 -7.15 -21.18 1.49
CA THR A 15 -8.60 -20.94 1.44
C THR A 15 -9.36 -22.12 2.07
N SER A 16 -8.95 -23.35 1.77
CA SER A 16 -9.55 -24.57 2.35
C SER A 16 -9.37 -24.61 3.87
N ALA A 17 -8.15 -24.34 4.37
CA ALA A 17 -7.86 -24.31 5.79
C ALA A 17 -8.68 -23.23 6.52
N SER A 18 -8.79 -22.03 5.93
CA SER A 18 -9.62 -20.94 6.43
C SER A 18 -11.10 -21.32 6.52
N ARG A 19 -11.66 -21.94 5.47
CA ARG A 19 -13.07 -22.36 5.44
C ARG A 19 -13.35 -23.47 6.45
N LEU A 20 -12.51 -24.50 6.51
CA LEU A 20 -12.65 -25.61 7.45
C LEU A 20 -12.61 -25.11 8.90
N TYR A 21 -11.68 -24.21 9.21
CA TYR A 21 -11.60 -23.64 10.55
C TYR A 21 -12.85 -22.84 10.92
N LEU A 22 -13.34 -21.98 10.01
CA LEU A 22 -14.54 -21.19 10.26
C LEU A 22 -15.77 -22.09 10.49
N SER A 23 -15.97 -23.11 9.65
CA SER A 23 -17.07 -24.06 9.82
C SER A 23 -16.97 -24.84 11.13
N ALA A 24 -15.76 -25.18 11.59
CA ALA A 24 -15.55 -25.82 12.88
C ALA A 24 -15.97 -24.89 14.05
N VAL A 25 -15.58 -23.62 13.99
CA VAL A 25 -15.97 -22.61 15.00
C VAL A 25 -17.48 -22.38 15.02
N GLU A 26 -18.13 -22.38 13.85
CA GLU A 26 -19.60 -22.25 13.74
C GLU A 26 -20.34 -23.48 14.31
N SER A 27 -19.75 -24.67 14.21
CA SER A 27 -20.34 -25.92 14.71
C SER A 27 -20.21 -26.13 16.23
N GLU A 28 -19.28 -25.44 16.89
CA GLU A 28 -19.00 -25.56 18.33
C GLU A 28 -19.13 -24.21 19.08
N PRO A 29 -20.30 -23.52 19.03
CA PRO A 29 -20.44 -22.13 19.50
C PRO A 29 -20.21 -21.95 21.01
N GLU A 30 -20.37 -23.02 21.79
CA GLU A 30 -20.26 -23.01 23.26
C GLU A 30 -18.81 -23.15 23.77
N THR A 31 -17.83 -23.37 22.88
CA THR A 31 -16.42 -23.47 23.28
C THR A 31 -15.73 -22.10 23.28
N SER A 32 -15.69 -21.42 24.42
CA SER A 32 -14.97 -20.14 24.54
C SER A 32 -13.46 -20.33 24.44
N ARG A 33 -12.94 -20.23 23.21
CA ARG A 33 -11.50 -20.09 22.91
C ARG A 33 -11.13 -18.62 22.86
N TRP A 34 -9.88 -18.31 23.19
CA TRP A 34 -9.44 -16.93 23.29
C TRP A 34 -8.07 -16.72 22.66
N PHE A 35 -7.93 -15.60 21.98
CA PHE A 35 -6.68 -15.09 21.48
C PHE A 35 -6.08 -14.08 22.46
N HIS A 36 -4.81 -14.27 22.79
CA HIS A 36 -4.06 -13.38 23.67
C HIS A 36 -3.12 -12.53 22.81
N SER A 37 -3.50 -11.27 22.58
CA SER A 37 -2.58 -10.30 21.99
C SER A 37 -1.60 -9.81 23.07
N GLY A 38 -0.31 -9.64 22.72
CA GLY A 38 0.74 -9.23 23.65
C GLY A 38 0.49 -7.88 24.36
N HIS A 39 -0.49 -7.10 23.92
CA HIS A 39 -0.86 -5.80 24.48
C HIS A 39 -2.12 -5.82 25.36
N SER A 40 -2.37 -6.91 26.09
CA SER A 40 -3.38 -7.08 27.17
C SER A 40 -4.87 -7.19 26.79
N SER A 41 -5.25 -6.96 25.52
CA SER A 41 -6.62 -7.23 25.07
C SER A 41 -6.80 -8.72 24.71
N LYS A 42 -7.64 -9.43 25.48
CA LYS A 42 -8.09 -10.80 25.15
C LYS A 42 -9.25 -10.70 24.16
N VAL A 43 -9.16 -11.39 23.03
CA VAL A 43 -10.22 -11.44 22.02
C VAL A 43 -10.83 -12.83 21.99
N GLU A 44 -12.15 -12.91 22.08
CA GLU A 44 -12.86 -14.18 22.02
C GLU A 44 -12.87 -14.70 20.58
N ILE A 45 -12.59 -15.98 20.40
CA ILE A 45 -12.62 -16.64 19.09
C ILE A 45 -14.01 -17.23 18.92
N LYS A 46 -14.89 -16.45 18.28
CA LYS A 46 -16.25 -16.82 17.88
C LYS A 46 -16.46 -16.47 16.42
N ALA A 47 -17.41 -17.13 15.75
CA ALA A 47 -17.76 -16.82 14.36
C ALA A 47 -18.07 -15.32 14.16
N ALA A 48 -18.75 -14.69 15.13
CA ALA A 48 -19.05 -13.26 15.11
C ALA A 48 -17.83 -12.31 15.23
N ASN A 49 -16.67 -12.85 15.62
CA ASN A 49 -15.40 -12.12 15.76
C ASN A 49 -14.41 -12.45 14.64
N ILE A 50 -14.81 -13.31 13.70
CA ILE A 50 -13.99 -13.75 12.58
C ILE A 50 -14.54 -13.14 11.30
N ARG A 51 -13.65 -12.49 10.53
CA ARG A 51 -13.97 -11.98 9.20
C ARG A 51 -13.15 -12.69 8.13
N GLN A 52 -13.76 -12.91 6.97
CA GLN A 52 -13.06 -13.36 5.78
C GLN A 52 -12.38 -12.16 5.12
N LEU A 53 -11.10 -12.32 4.79
CA LEU A 53 -10.25 -11.31 4.18
C LEU A 53 -9.83 -11.83 2.81
N GLN A 54 -10.17 -11.09 1.76
CA GLN A 54 -9.75 -11.41 0.40
C GLN A 54 -8.34 -10.87 0.16
N LEU A 55 -7.43 -11.74 -0.27
CA LEU A 55 -6.01 -11.42 -0.42
C LEU A 55 -5.71 -10.61 -1.70
N PHE A 56 -6.39 -10.95 -2.80
CA PHE A 56 -6.13 -10.41 -4.15
C PHE A 56 -7.38 -9.74 -4.74
N GLU A 57 -7.21 -8.86 -5.72
CA GLU A 57 -8.32 -8.17 -6.41
C GLU A 57 -9.21 -9.14 -7.23
N GLU A 58 -8.71 -10.32 -7.58
CA GLU A 58 -9.40 -11.28 -8.43
C GLU A 58 -10.70 -11.83 -7.80
N VAL A 59 -11.80 -11.74 -8.56
CA VAL A 59 -13.15 -12.09 -8.07
C VAL A 59 -13.51 -13.56 -8.33
N GLN A 60 -12.92 -14.19 -9.36
CA GLN A 60 -13.37 -15.51 -9.83
C GLN A 60 -12.89 -16.65 -8.91
N ASN A 61 -11.68 -16.54 -8.36
CA ASN A 61 -11.11 -17.50 -7.41
C ASN A 61 -10.55 -16.75 -6.19
N PRO A 62 -11.40 -16.32 -5.24
CA PRO A 62 -10.94 -15.51 -4.12
C PRO A 62 -10.04 -16.34 -3.21
N CYS A 63 -8.80 -15.89 -3.05
CA CYS A 63 -7.90 -16.38 -2.01
C CYS A 63 -8.30 -15.75 -0.67
N VAL A 64 -8.78 -16.58 0.27
CA VAL A 64 -9.38 -16.12 1.53
C VAL A 64 -8.51 -16.46 2.73
N LEU A 65 -8.29 -15.45 3.57
CA LEU A 65 -7.65 -15.53 4.88
C LEU A 65 -8.66 -15.17 5.98
N LEU A 66 -8.53 -15.70 7.20
CA LEU A 66 -9.36 -15.25 8.32
C LEU A 66 -8.69 -14.17 9.15
N GLY A 67 -9.47 -13.17 9.54
CA GLY A 67 -9.08 -12.07 10.42
C GLY A 67 -9.81 -12.09 11.75
N LEU A 68 -9.03 -12.02 12.83
CA LEU A 68 -9.34 -11.77 14.23
C LEU A 68 -9.82 -10.34 14.52
N HIS A 69 -11.06 -10.04 14.91
CA HIS A 69 -11.42 -8.69 15.41
C HIS A 69 -12.10 -8.70 16.78
N PRO A 70 -11.90 -7.66 17.61
CA PRO A 70 -12.60 -7.55 18.88
C PRO A 70 -14.08 -7.20 18.65
N ALA A 71 -14.93 -7.45 19.64
CA ALA A 71 -16.39 -7.29 19.51
C ALA A 71 -16.82 -5.82 19.44
N ASP A 72 -16.05 -4.93 20.06
CA ASP A 72 -16.28 -3.48 20.13
C ASP A 72 -15.79 -2.73 18.88
N ASP A 73 -14.88 -3.32 18.10
CA ASP A 73 -14.34 -2.72 16.87
C ASP A 73 -14.17 -3.75 15.75
N PRO A 74 -15.25 -4.05 14.99
CA PRO A 74 -15.21 -4.98 13.86
C PRO A 74 -14.31 -4.54 12.70
N ALA A 75 -14.01 -3.24 12.60
CA ALA A 75 -13.14 -2.72 11.56
C ALA A 75 -11.68 -3.10 11.82
N ARG A 76 -11.26 -3.26 13.07
CA ARG A 76 -9.86 -3.52 13.45
C ARG A 76 -9.56 -5.01 13.56
N VAL A 77 -8.80 -5.54 12.61
CA VAL A 77 -8.19 -6.87 12.78
C VAL A 77 -6.95 -6.80 13.64
N VAL A 78 -6.82 -7.76 14.54
CA VAL A 78 -5.72 -7.91 15.50
C VAL A 78 -4.90 -9.18 15.28
N ALA A 79 -5.44 -10.15 14.54
CA ALA A 79 -4.79 -11.42 14.27
C ALA A 79 -5.23 -12.02 12.93
N VAL A 80 -4.43 -12.90 12.36
CA VAL A 80 -4.80 -13.69 11.18
C VAL A 80 -4.58 -15.18 11.39
N TYR A 81 -5.41 -16.01 10.76
CA TYR A 81 -5.32 -17.47 10.86
C TYR A 81 -4.42 -18.02 9.76
N LEU A 82 -3.27 -18.59 10.15
CA LEU A 82 -2.29 -19.20 9.23
C LEU A 82 -1.67 -20.44 9.90
N TYR A 83 -1.48 -21.51 9.15
CA TYR A 83 -0.86 -22.75 9.64
C TYR A 83 -1.52 -23.28 10.92
N ASP A 84 -2.85 -23.38 10.87
CA ASP A 84 -3.71 -23.86 11.96
C ASP A 84 -3.62 -23.09 13.29
N ARG A 85 -3.21 -21.82 13.23
CA ARG A 85 -2.99 -20.97 14.41
C ARG A 85 -3.36 -19.53 14.13
N TRP A 86 -3.75 -18.83 15.20
CA TRP A 86 -3.90 -17.37 15.18
C TRP A 86 -2.56 -16.69 15.43
N TRP A 87 -2.17 -15.78 14.54
CA TRP A 87 -0.97 -14.97 14.64
C TRP A 87 -1.34 -13.51 14.85
N SER A 88 -0.68 -12.84 15.80
CA SER A 88 -0.76 -11.38 15.88
C SER A 88 -0.25 -10.77 14.58
N LEU A 89 -0.72 -9.57 14.21
CA LEU A 89 -0.23 -8.90 13.00
C LEU A 89 1.29 -8.70 13.03
N ASP A 90 1.86 -8.41 14.20
CA ASP A 90 3.31 -8.25 14.36
C ASP A 90 4.08 -9.55 14.24
N ASP A 91 3.55 -10.67 14.75
CA ASP A 91 4.22 -11.98 14.61
C ASP A 91 4.06 -12.56 13.22
N ALA A 92 2.96 -12.27 12.53
CA ALA A 92 2.77 -12.64 11.13
C ALA A 92 3.77 -11.97 10.19
N LEU A 93 4.33 -10.82 10.58
CA LEU A 93 5.35 -10.07 9.84
C LEU A 93 6.80 -10.38 10.27
N ARG A 94 7.00 -11.41 11.09
CA ARG A 94 8.33 -11.81 11.58
C ARG A 94 8.91 -12.99 10.83
N THR A 95 10.22 -13.14 10.95
CA THR A 95 10.99 -14.30 10.50
C THR A 95 12.10 -14.59 11.51
N CYS A 96 12.42 -15.87 11.69
CA CYS A 96 13.63 -16.29 12.41
C CYS A 96 14.83 -16.46 11.47
N SER A 97 14.63 -16.40 10.15
CA SER A 97 15.69 -16.57 9.18
C SER A 97 16.62 -15.35 9.13
N LYS A 98 17.91 -15.58 9.37
CA LYS A 98 18.95 -14.54 9.25
C LYS A 98 19.30 -14.21 7.80
N SER A 99 18.91 -15.05 6.83
CA SER A 99 19.14 -14.77 5.41
C SER A 99 18.18 -13.72 4.85
N ARG A 100 17.04 -13.52 5.52
CA ARG A 100 16.04 -12.50 5.15
C ARG A 100 16.49 -11.13 5.66
N SER A 101 17.18 -10.38 4.81
CA SER A 101 17.74 -9.07 5.15
C SER A 101 17.74 -8.15 3.93
N GLY A 102 17.35 -6.89 4.11
CA GLY A 102 17.27 -5.91 3.02
C GLY A 102 16.07 -6.16 2.10
N LEU A 103 16.15 -5.63 0.88
CA LEU A 103 15.10 -5.79 -0.12
C LEU A 103 15.22 -7.16 -0.79
N MET A 104 14.15 -7.95 -0.72
CA MET A 104 14.11 -9.30 -1.31
C MET A 104 12.82 -9.48 -2.12
N PRO A 105 12.87 -10.20 -3.25
CA PRO A 105 11.66 -10.56 -4.00
C PRO A 105 10.71 -11.36 -3.13
N VAL A 106 9.42 -11.15 -3.34
CA VAL A 106 8.34 -11.98 -2.79
C VAL A 106 8.22 -13.23 -3.66
N GLU A 107 8.42 -14.41 -3.06
CA GLU A 107 8.47 -15.70 -3.75
C GLU A 107 7.39 -16.68 -3.26
N SER A 108 6.77 -16.40 -2.11
CA SER A 108 5.77 -17.27 -1.48
C SER A 108 4.42 -16.61 -1.26
N LEU A 109 3.36 -17.41 -1.11
CA LEU A 109 2.03 -16.92 -0.75
C LEU A 109 2.02 -16.28 0.65
N VAL A 110 2.83 -16.78 1.59
CA VAL A 110 2.91 -16.19 2.93
C VAL A 110 3.48 -14.79 2.87
N GLU A 111 4.49 -14.55 2.03
CA GLU A 111 5.01 -13.21 1.79
C GLU A 111 3.98 -12.30 1.10
N ARG A 112 3.13 -12.86 0.23
CA ARG A 112 1.95 -12.13 -0.29
C ARG A 112 0.97 -11.74 0.82
N VAL A 113 0.74 -12.64 1.78
CA VAL A 113 -0.04 -12.30 2.98
C VAL A 113 0.64 -11.16 3.73
N MET A 114 1.97 -11.16 3.90
CA MET A 114 2.66 -10.04 4.55
C MET A 114 2.50 -8.71 3.82
N VAL A 115 2.59 -8.71 2.49
CA VAL A 115 2.32 -7.52 1.67
C VAL A 115 0.90 -7.01 1.92
N PHE A 116 -0.10 -7.90 1.95
CA PHE A 116 -1.48 -7.56 2.28
C PHE A 116 -1.64 -7.01 3.71
N LEU A 117 -1.00 -7.62 4.70
CA LEU A 117 -1.05 -7.13 6.09
C LEU A 117 -0.49 -5.71 6.20
N LEU A 118 0.64 -5.46 5.54
CA LEU A 118 1.28 -4.15 5.49
C LEU A 118 0.40 -3.10 4.81
N SER A 119 -0.26 -3.44 3.69
CA SER A 119 -1.06 -2.48 2.92
C SER A 119 -2.47 -2.25 3.47
N GLN A 120 -3.08 -3.25 4.11
CA GLN A 120 -4.49 -3.19 4.53
C GLN A 120 -4.71 -3.06 6.03
N LEU A 121 -3.82 -3.62 6.86
CA LEU A 121 -4.15 -3.89 8.28
C LEU A 121 -3.25 -3.18 9.30
N VAL A 122 -1.94 -3.05 9.07
CA VAL A 122 -1.00 -2.59 10.09
C VAL A 122 -0.97 -1.07 10.25
N ASP A 123 -0.83 -0.31 9.16
CA ASP A 123 -0.76 1.15 9.19
C ASP A 123 -1.96 1.73 8.46
N LYS A 124 -3.15 1.53 9.05
CA LYS A 124 -4.38 2.04 8.45
C LYS A 124 -4.29 3.55 8.22
N PRO A 125 -4.75 4.03 7.06
CA PRO A 125 -4.81 5.45 6.78
C PRO A 125 -5.69 6.17 7.80
N SER A 126 -5.45 7.47 7.96
CA SER A 126 -6.34 8.34 8.73
C SER A 126 -7.72 8.42 8.10
N ALA A 127 -8.73 8.84 8.86
CA ALA A 127 -10.10 8.93 8.36
C ALA A 127 -10.17 9.89 7.15
N GLY A 128 -10.51 9.35 5.97
CA GLY A 128 -10.60 10.11 4.71
C GLY A 128 -9.49 9.82 3.70
N GLU A 129 -8.46 9.05 4.06
CA GLU A 129 -7.45 8.54 3.12
C GLU A 129 -7.88 7.18 2.55
N ASP A 130 -7.73 7.02 1.23
CA ASP A 130 -8.06 5.76 0.55
C ASP A 130 -7.04 4.66 0.91
N LEU A 131 -7.54 3.45 1.15
CA LEU A 131 -6.68 2.27 1.28
C LEU A 131 -6.00 1.96 -0.05
N PHE A 132 -4.81 1.35 0.03
CA PHE A 132 -4.19 0.76 -1.14
C PHE A 132 -5.12 -0.29 -1.75
N ARG A 133 -5.12 -0.39 -3.08
CA ARG A 133 -5.82 -1.49 -3.75
C ARG A 133 -5.15 -2.82 -3.42
N LEU A 134 -5.92 -3.91 -3.52
CA LEU A 134 -5.35 -5.24 -3.43
C LEU A 134 -4.44 -5.46 -4.64
N HIS A 135 -3.25 -5.99 -4.39
CA HIS A 135 -2.32 -6.35 -5.45
C HIS A 135 -2.82 -7.61 -6.15
N PRO A 136 -2.76 -7.71 -7.49
CA PRO A 136 -3.02 -8.98 -8.15
C PRO A 136 -1.89 -9.98 -7.85
N PRO A 137 -2.16 -11.29 -7.89
CA PRO A 137 -1.17 -12.32 -7.56
C PRO A 137 0.03 -12.31 -8.51
N THR A 138 -0.14 -11.75 -9.71
CA THR A 138 0.86 -11.65 -10.77
C THR A 138 1.76 -10.41 -10.66
N GLU A 139 1.42 -9.41 -9.84
CA GLU A 139 2.23 -8.19 -9.72
C GLU A 139 3.50 -8.47 -8.92
N SER A 140 4.69 -8.12 -9.40
CA SER A 140 5.90 -8.39 -8.62
C SER A 140 5.99 -7.49 -7.39
N CYS A 141 6.55 -8.00 -6.31
CA CYS A 141 6.74 -7.28 -5.06
C CYS A 141 8.13 -7.57 -4.50
N LYS A 142 8.68 -6.61 -3.76
CA LYS A 142 9.82 -6.85 -2.86
C LYS A 142 9.46 -6.45 -1.44
N LEU A 143 9.77 -7.32 -0.48
CA LEU A 143 9.69 -7.03 0.95
C LEU A 143 11.01 -6.44 1.42
N LEU A 144 10.93 -5.41 2.27
CA LEU A 144 12.07 -4.89 3.01
C LEU A 144 12.15 -5.59 4.36
N TRP A 145 13.19 -6.40 4.54
CA TRP A 145 13.49 -7.07 5.78
C TRP A 145 14.51 -6.30 6.62
N GLY A 146 14.27 -6.20 7.92
CA GLY A 146 15.23 -5.70 8.90
C GLY A 146 14.90 -6.22 10.29
N ASP A 147 15.94 -6.57 11.06
CA ASP A 147 15.82 -7.08 12.44
C ASP A 147 14.81 -8.23 12.59
N GLY A 148 14.77 -9.14 11.60
CA GLY A 148 13.86 -10.30 11.60
C GLY A 148 12.38 -9.93 11.36
N ARG A 149 12.11 -8.76 10.77
CA ARG A 149 10.76 -8.26 10.50
C ARG A 149 10.63 -7.69 9.10
N ALA A 150 9.44 -7.81 8.52
CA ALA A 150 9.06 -7.04 7.35
C ALA A 150 8.74 -5.59 7.78
N LEU A 151 9.51 -4.64 7.24
CA LEU A 151 9.44 -3.21 7.56
C LEU A 151 8.64 -2.41 6.53
N GLY A 152 8.37 -3.00 5.36
CA GLY A 152 7.72 -2.35 4.25
C GLY A 152 7.82 -3.20 2.99
N PHE A 153 7.27 -2.70 1.90
CA PHE A 153 7.36 -3.34 0.60
C PHE A 153 7.23 -2.30 -0.52
N TYR A 154 7.57 -2.72 -1.74
CA TYR A 154 7.08 -2.03 -2.93
C TYR A 154 6.61 -3.04 -3.99
N SER A 155 5.67 -2.63 -4.83
CA SER A 155 5.15 -3.42 -5.96
C SER A 155 5.49 -2.78 -7.30
N VAL A 156 5.60 -3.60 -8.34
CA VAL A 156 5.93 -3.16 -9.70
C VAL A 156 4.98 -3.75 -10.72
N LYS A 157 4.47 -2.87 -11.56
CA LYS A 157 3.77 -3.22 -12.79
C LYS A 157 4.78 -3.23 -13.93
N HIS A 158 4.97 -4.41 -14.50
CA HIS A 158 5.96 -4.60 -15.55
C HIS A 158 5.46 -4.05 -16.89
N LYS A 159 6.37 -3.50 -17.69
CA LYS A 159 6.10 -3.21 -19.09
C LYS A 159 5.57 -4.46 -19.79
N GLY A 160 4.47 -4.31 -20.53
CA GLY A 160 3.76 -5.40 -21.20
C GLY A 160 2.72 -6.12 -20.33
N SER A 161 2.68 -5.90 -19.02
CA SER A 161 1.63 -6.46 -18.16
C SER A 161 0.29 -5.73 -18.35
N LEU A 162 -0.82 -6.46 -18.19
CA LEU A 162 -2.17 -5.92 -18.34
C LEU A 162 -2.49 -4.86 -17.27
N CYS A 163 -3.17 -3.79 -17.67
CA CYS A 163 -3.55 -2.70 -16.77
C CYS A 163 -4.70 -3.08 -15.83
N ASN A 164 -5.58 -3.96 -16.29
CA ASN A 164 -6.66 -4.57 -15.52
C ASN A 164 -7.16 -5.82 -16.27
N ALA A 165 -7.96 -6.65 -15.60
CA ALA A 165 -8.45 -7.92 -16.15
C ALA A 165 -9.43 -7.76 -17.33
N TRP A 166 -9.98 -6.56 -17.55
CA TRP A 166 -11.06 -6.30 -18.52
C TRP A 166 -10.62 -5.51 -19.76
N SER A 167 -9.36 -5.06 -19.81
CA SER A 167 -8.82 -4.30 -20.92
C SER A 167 -7.65 -5.04 -21.56
N SER A 168 -7.46 -4.82 -22.86
CA SER A 168 -6.27 -5.25 -23.58
C SER A 168 -5.09 -4.27 -23.45
N CYS A 169 -5.23 -3.24 -22.59
CA CYS A 169 -4.19 -2.24 -22.41
C CYS A 169 -3.06 -2.79 -21.54
N CYS A 170 -1.83 -2.67 -22.02
CA CYS A 170 -0.63 -3.05 -21.28
C CYS A 170 0.20 -1.83 -20.89
N TYR A 171 0.90 -1.91 -19.75
CA TYR A 171 1.85 -0.88 -19.35
C TYR A 171 2.96 -0.71 -20.39
N LEU A 172 3.26 0.53 -20.75
CA LEU A 172 4.24 0.87 -21.79
C LEU A 172 5.66 1.06 -21.24
N LEU A 173 5.80 1.06 -19.91
CA LEU A 173 7.06 1.17 -19.16
C LEU A 173 6.90 0.48 -17.80
N PRO A 174 7.99 0.10 -17.11
CA PRO A 174 7.90 -0.37 -15.73
C PRO A 174 7.41 0.76 -14.82
N VAL A 175 6.47 0.45 -13.94
CA VAL A 175 5.88 1.40 -13.00
C VAL A 175 5.99 0.86 -11.58
N LEU A 176 6.62 1.62 -10.69
CA LEU A 176 6.49 1.38 -9.24
C LEU A 176 5.08 1.78 -8.84
N ASP A 177 4.28 0.82 -8.42
CA ASP A 177 2.86 1.05 -8.18
C ASP A 177 2.55 1.44 -6.74
N THR A 178 3.03 0.66 -5.79
CA THR A 178 2.88 0.94 -4.37
C THR A 178 4.24 0.90 -3.69
N LEU A 179 4.49 1.89 -2.81
CA LEU A 179 5.63 1.90 -1.90
C LEU A 179 5.12 2.18 -0.50
N LEU A 180 5.38 1.27 0.43
CA LEU A 180 4.99 1.43 1.81
C LEU A 180 6.14 1.11 2.75
N VAL A 181 6.38 2.02 3.68
CA VAL A 181 7.25 1.81 4.85
C VAL A 181 6.40 1.97 6.09
N ARG A 182 6.50 0.99 7.01
CA ARG A 182 5.75 1.00 8.26
C ARG A 182 5.93 2.31 9.00
N SER A 183 4.87 2.85 9.59
CA SER A 183 4.88 4.15 10.29
C SER A 183 6.03 4.27 11.28
N SER A 184 6.21 3.26 12.13
CA SER A 184 7.29 3.11 13.12
C SER A 184 8.71 3.05 12.53
N CYS A 185 8.84 2.86 11.23
CA CYS A 185 10.11 2.71 10.51
C CYS A 185 10.37 3.84 9.51
N ARG A 186 9.47 4.82 9.39
CA ARG A 186 9.63 5.97 8.48
C ARG A 186 10.80 6.85 8.91
N ARG A 187 11.24 7.73 8.00
CA ARG A 187 12.36 8.69 8.21
C ARG A 187 13.74 8.05 8.45
N ARG A 188 13.91 6.75 8.14
CA ARG A 188 15.17 6.00 8.26
C ARG A 188 15.86 5.72 6.92
N GLY A 189 15.44 6.37 5.84
CA GLY A 189 16.03 6.19 4.49
C GLY A 189 15.46 5.02 3.67
N PHE A 190 14.55 4.21 4.22
CA PHE A 190 14.02 3.03 3.52
C PHE A 190 13.26 3.35 2.21
N GLY A 191 12.53 4.47 2.15
CA GLY A 191 11.87 4.89 0.91
C GLY A 191 12.87 5.23 -0.20
N LEU A 192 13.98 5.89 0.15
CA LEU A 192 15.07 6.18 -0.79
C LEU A 192 15.70 4.89 -1.30
N GLN A 193 15.97 3.95 -0.39
CA GLN A 193 16.53 2.64 -0.72
C GLN A 193 15.63 1.87 -1.73
N MET A 194 14.31 1.88 -1.52
CA MET A 194 13.35 1.24 -2.42
C MET A 194 13.32 1.90 -3.81
N ILE A 195 13.39 3.23 -3.89
CA ILE A 195 13.44 3.95 -5.17
C ILE A 195 14.73 3.66 -5.93
N GLN A 196 15.86 3.64 -5.22
CA GLN A 196 17.14 3.30 -5.81
C GLN A 196 17.14 1.86 -6.36
N ASP A 197 16.67 0.89 -5.56
CA ASP A 197 16.58 -0.51 -5.97
C ASP A 197 15.64 -0.72 -7.18
N PHE A 198 14.50 -0.02 -7.22
CA PHE A 198 13.62 -0.02 -8.39
C PHE A 198 14.34 0.52 -9.65
N CYS A 199 15.02 1.66 -9.55
CA CYS A 199 15.73 2.26 -10.68
C CYS A 199 16.87 1.37 -11.20
N SER A 200 17.59 0.72 -10.28
CA SER A 200 18.67 -0.24 -10.59
C SER A 200 18.16 -1.57 -11.16
N THR A 201 16.90 -1.95 -10.87
CA THR A 201 16.28 -3.17 -11.43
C THR A 201 16.05 -3.07 -12.94
N PHE A 202 15.89 -1.86 -13.49
CA PHE A 202 15.52 -1.64 -14.90
C PHE A 202 16.53 -0.78 -15.67
N PRO A 203 17.86 -1.06 -15.63
CA PRO A 203 18.90 -0.11 -16.05
C PRO A 203 18.83 0.27 -17.54
N THR A 204 18.24 -0.57 -18.38
CA THR A 204 18.11 -0.38 -19.84
C THR A 204 16.86 0.40 -20.25
N GLU A 205 15.89 0.58 -19.35
CA GLU A 205 14.64 1.28 -19.66
C GLU A 205 14.87 2.79 -19.65
N ALA A 206 14.62 3.43 -20.80
CA ALA A 206 14.78 4.87 -20.97
C ALA A 206 13.87 5.68 -20.05
N PHE A 207 12.70 5.14 -19.70
CA PHE A 207 11.71 5.79 -18.85
C PHE A 207 11.21 4.81 -17.79
N LEU A 208 11.07 5.29 -16.57
CA LEU A 208 10.48 4.58 -15.44
C LEU A 208 9.31 5.38 -14.88
N GLY A 209 8.28 4.66 -14.44
CA GLY A 209 7.09 5.24 -13.85
C GLY A 209 7.02 5.06 -12.33
N ILE A 210 6.34 6.01 -11.69
CA ILE A 210 5.72 5.84 -10.37
C ILE A 210 4.24 6.14 -10.55
N SER A 211 3.36 5.29 -10.03
CA SER A 211 1.91 5.43 -10.21
C SER A 211 1.38 6.78 -9.68
N SER A 212 0.52 7.39 -10.49
CA SER A 212 -0.25 8.59 -10.14
C SER A 212 -1.48 8.24 -9.29
N PRO A 213 -1.91 9.10 -8.36
CA PRO A 213 -1.25 10.35 -7.95
C PRO A 213 -0.12 10.12 -6.94
N LEU A 214 0.93 10.95 -6.99
CA LEU A 214 1.97 10.95 -5.97
C LEU A 214 1.49 11.62 -4.68
N SER A 215 1.61 10.90 -3.56
CA SER A 215 1.40 11.49 -2.23
C SER A 215 2.50 12.48 -1.87
N ALA A 216 2.22 13.44 -0.99
CA ALA A 216 3.21 14.42 -0.52
C ALA A 216 4.47 13.75 0.07
N SER A 217 4.28 12.65 0.82
CA SER A 217 5.39 11.84 1.34
C SER A 217 6.23 11.23 0.22
N MET A 218 5.59 10.72 -0.83
CA MET A 218 6.30 10.13 -1.97
C MET A 218 7.07 11.20 -2.75
N VAL A 219 6.48 12.38 -2.97
CA VAL A 219 7.16 13.52 -3.60
C VAL A 219 8.42 13.91 -2.81
N ALA A 220 8.36 13.94 -1.47
CA ALA A 220 9.53 14.25 -0.65
C ALA A 220 10.65 13.21 -0.82
N VAL A 221 10.31 11.91 -0.85
CA VAL A 221 11.28 10.83 -1.09
C VAL A 221 11.92 10.95 -2.47
N VAL A 222 11.10 11.13 -3.52
CA VAL A 222 11.58 11.22 -4.91
C VAL A 222 12.38 12.50 -5.13
N ARG A 223 12.00 13.63 -4.52
CA ARG A 223 12.80 14.87 -4.53
C ARG A 223 14.20 14.60 -3.99
N ARG A 224 14.29 14.01 -2.81
CA ARG A 224 15.59 13.73 -2.17
C ARG A 224 16.45 12.81 -3.02
N PHE A 225 15.85 11.78 -3.63
CA PHE A 225 16.52 10.88 -4.55
C PHE A 225 17.07 11.62 -5.78
N LEU A 226 16.25 12.43 -6.45
CA LEU A 226 16.63 13.17 -7.67
C LEU A 226 17.62 14.31 -7.44
N GLN A 227 17.73 14.81 -6.20
CA GLN A 227 18.81 15.71 -5.79
C GLN A 227 20.16 14.99 -5.73
N GLN A 228 20.18 13.71 -5.35
CA GLN A 228 21.39 12.90 -5.22
C GLN A 228 21.78 12.20 -6.52
N HIS A 229 20.81 11.95 -7.40
CA HIS A 229 20.98 11.16 -8.63
C HIS A 229 20.47 11.93 -9.86
N GLU A 230 21.35 12.78 -10.41
CA GLU A 230 20.99 13.63 -11.55
C GLU A 230 20.62 12.83 -12.80
N GLU A 231 21.23 11.66 -12.96
CA GLU A 231 20.99 10.71 -14.05
C GLU A 231 19.54 10.21 -14.12
N HIS A 232 18.78 10.33 -13.02
CA HIS A 232 17.38 9.92 -12.97
C HIS A 232 16.39 11.06 -13.21
N ARG A 233 16.84 12.32 -13.29
CA ARG A 233 15.96 13.50 -13.46
C ARG A 233 15.14 13.46 -14.74
N GLU A 234 15.71 12.95 -15.82
CA GLU A 234 15.02 12.80 -17.11
C GLU A 234 14.34 11.42 -17.27
N ARG A 235 14.51 10.52 -16.30
CA ARG A 235 14.08 9.12 -16.41
C ARG A 235 12.84 8.77 -15.59
N LEU A 236 12.57 9.49 -14.50
CA LEU A 236 11.43 9.21 -13.60
C LEU A 236 10.20 10.08 -13.91
N TYR A 237 9.06 9.40 -14.09
CA TYR A 237 7.77 10.01 -14.44
C TYR A 237 6.68 9.57 -13.47
N GLU A 238 5.78 10.49 -13.14
CA GLU A 238 4.48 10.16 -12.56
C GLU A 238 3.57 9.67 -13.69
N VAL A 239 2.95 8.50 -13.52
CA VAL A 239 2.32 7.75 -14.60
C VAL A 239 0.87 7.40 -14.27
N GLU A 240 -0.04 7.80 -15.16
CA GLU A 240 -1.39 7.26 -15.27
C GLU A 240 -1.36 6.08 -16.25
N ALA A 241 -1.98 4.95 -15.90
CA ALA A 241 -1.98 3.77 -16.76
C ALA A 241 -2.63 4.04 -18.14
N PRO A 242 -2.13 3.48 -19.26
CA PRO A 242 -0.96 2.59 -19.41
C PRO A 242 0.42 3.27 -19.47
N GLY A 243 0.51 4.59 -19.28
CA GLY A 243 1.78 5.33 -19.30
C GLY A 243 2.27 5.71 -20.69
N GLY A 244 1.34 5.99 -21.60
CA GLY A 244 1.64 6.62 -22.89
C GLY A 244 2.22 8.02 -22.74
N TRP A 245 2.62 8.63 -23.87
CA TRP A 245 3.26 9.95 -23.88
C TRP A 245 2.46 11.04 -23.16
N THR A 246 1.14 11.05 -23.34
CA THR A 246 0.22 12.03 -22.72
C THR A 246 -0.17 11.67 -21.28
N GLN A 247 0.22 10.48 -20.80
CA GLN A 247 -0.20 9.91 -19.52
C GLN A 247 0.96 9.84 -18.52
N ARG A 248 2.05 10.55 -18.81
CA ARG A 248 3.22 10.60 -17.95
C ARG A 248 3.74 12.02 -17.83
N ARG A 249 4.14 12.42 -16.63
CA ARG A 249 4.66 13.76 -16.33
C ARG A 249 6.01 13.61 -15.64
N ASN A 250 7.03 14.32 -16.13
CA ASN A 250 8.36 14.23 -15.52
C ASN A 250 8.32 14.74 -14.07
N ILE A 251 8.76 13.92 -13.12
CA ILE A 251 8.61 14.24 -11.69
C ILE A 251 9.53 15.39 -11.30
N TRP A 252 10.78 15.38 -11.76
CA TRP A 252 11.74 16.44 -11.45
C TRP A 252 11.23 17.81 -11.89
N LEU A 253 10.80 17.92 -13.15
CA LEU A 253 10.25 19.14 -13.72
C LEU A 253 9.01 19.61 -12.94
N ASN A 254 8.10 18.70 -12.61
CA ASN A 254 6.91 19.05 -11.84
C ASN A 254 7.25 19.54 -10.41
N ILE A 255 8.28 18.99 -9.77
CA ILE A 255 8.79 19.50 -8.49
C ILE A 255 9.31 20.92 -8.65
N GLN A 256 10.14 21.19 -9.66
CA GLN A 256 10.72 22.53 -9.90
C GLN A 256 9.65 23.58 -10.23
N LEU A 257 8.58 23.16 -10.92
CA LEU A 257 7.45 24.03 -11.25
C LEU A 257 6.45 24.20 -10.09
N GLY A 258 6.71 23.64 -8.91
CA GLY A 258 5.81 23.75 -7.75
C GLY A 258 4.46 23.07 -7.94
N ARG A 259 4.37 22.05 -8.81
CA ARG A 259 3.11 21.36 -9.14
C ARG A 259 2.66 20.33 -8.10
N TYR A 260 3.49 20.07 -7.10
CA TYR A 260 3.15 19.22 -5.96
C TYR A 260 2.98 20.06 -4.71
N SER A 261 1.89 19.85 -3.99
CA SER A 261 1.70 20.39 -2.65
C SER A 261 2.68 19.69 -1.70
N ILE A 262 3.70 20.42 -1.29
CA ILE A 262 4.66 19.95 -0.28
C ILE A 262 3.98 20.24 1.06
N GLY A 263 3.57 19.20 1.79
CA GLY A 263 3.19 19.38 3.20
C GLY A 263 4.38 19.98 3.97
N PRO A 264 4.15 20.66 5.10
CA PRO A 264 5.23 21.29 5.85
C PRO A 264 6.33 20.25 6.12
N GLU A 265 7.51 20.50 5.57
CA GLU A 265 8.73 19.88 6.05
C GLU A 265 8.86 20.41 7.48
N GLU A 266 8.63 19.57 8.48
CA GLU A 266 9.07 19.88 9.84
C GLU A 266 10.59 19.93 9.79
N GLU A 267 11.10 21.13 9.51
CA GLU A 267 12.52 21.43 9.43
C GLU A 267 13.21 20.96 10.71
N GLU A 268 14.31 20.24 10.55
CA GLU A 268 15.29 20.04 11.60
C GLU A 268 15.80 21.42 12.06
N SER A 269 15.20 21.98 13.11
CA SER A 269 15.70 23.22 13.70
C SER A 269 17.07 22.98 14.39
N PRO A 270 18.10 23.80 14.12
CA PRO A 270 19.34 23.78 14.90
C PRO A 270 19.06 24.39 16.27
N THR A 271 19.48 23.68 17.31
CA THR A 271 19.39 24.15 18.69
C THR A 271 20.34 25.33 18.90
N GLU A 272 19.83 26.56 18.95
CA GLU A 272 20.56 27.70 19.49
C GLU A 272 19.93 28.20 20.79
N THR A 273 20.79 28.26 21.81
CA THR A 273 20.52 28.71 23.16
C THR A 273 20.54 30.24 23.21
N ARG A 274 19.49 30.91 23.74
CA ARG A 274 19.60 32.07 24.66
C ARG A 274 18.25 32.61 25.17
N LYS A 275 18.08 32.48 26.49
CA LYS A 275 17.56 33.40 27.53
C LYS A 275 16.43 34.43 27.22
N ASN A 276 15.34 34.24 27.97
CA ASN A 276 14.41 35.18 28.66
C ASN A 276 14.34 36.66 28.24
N GLU A 277 13.12 37.16 28.00
CA GLU A 277 12.23 37.95 28.88
C GLU A 277 10.97 38.27 28.02
N GLY A 278 9.74 37.96 28.44
CA GLY A 278 8.89 38.83 29.27
C GLY A 278 7.88 39.59 28.39
N ASP A 279 6.59 39.24 28.50
CA ASP A 279 5.45 40.15 28.75
C ASP A 279 4.14 39.78 28.02
N GLU A 280 3.05 40.09 28.70
CA GLU A 280 1.66 39.66 28.53
C GLU A 280 0.93 40.22 27.29
N SER A 281 -0.13 39.49 26.88
CA SER A 281 -1.51 39.99 26.70
C SER A 281 -2.23 39.66 25.37
N GLU A 282 -3.51 39.36 25.56
CA GLU A 282 -4.67 39.52 24.66
C GLU A 282 -4.97 38.52 23.52
N THR A 283 -5.80 37.55 23.92
CA THR A 283 -7.02 37.05 23.27
C THR A 283 -7.53 37.84 22.05
N ARG A 284 -7.52 37.21 20.88
CA ARG A 284 -8.53 37.42 19.83
C ARG A 284 -8.97 36.10 19.23
N LYS A 285 -10.25 35.78 19.44
CA LYS A 285 -11.01 34.79 18.69
C LYS A 285 -11.11 35.27 17.24
N ASN A 286 -10.73 34.42 16.30
CA ASN A 286 -11.25 34.49 14.94
C ASN A 286 -11.80 33.10 14.61
N GLU A 287 -13.13 33.03 14.62
CA GLU A 287 -13.90 32.07 13.85
C GLU A 287 -13.63 32.36 12.36
N GLY A 288 -13.23 31.33 11.63
CA GLY A 288 -13.05 31.39 10.19
C GLY A 288 -13.26 29.99 9.63
N ASP A 289 -14.40 29.81 8.97
CA ASP A 289 -14.82 28.64 8.20
C ASP A 289 -13.65 28.07 7.38
N GLU A 290 -13.20 26.86 7.73
CA GLU A 290 -12.36 26.07 6.83
C GLU A 290 -13.27 25.17 6.01
N SER A 291 -13.69 25.70 4.87
CA SER A 291 -14.48 24.99 3.87
C SER A 291 -13.74 23.73 3.44
N SER A 292 -14.38 22.59 3.64
CA SER A 292 -13.98 21.31 3.05
C SER A 292 -13.81 21.44 1.54
N GLN A 293 -12.58 21.52 1.04
CA GLN A 293 -12.30 21.31 -0.37
C GLN A 293 -12.09 19.82 -0.62
N LYS A 294 -13.23 19.14 -0.81
CA LYS A 294 -13.34 17.92 -1.62
C LYS A 294 -12.82 18.22 -3.02
N VAL A 295 -11.88 17.40 -3.52
CA VAL A 295 -11.83 17.09 -4.95
C VAL A 295 -11.63 15.59 -5.11
N ARG A 296 -12.69 14.94 -5.56
CA ARG A 296 -12.70 13.61 -6.14
C ARG A 296 -12.83 13.80 -7.64
N ALA A 297 -12.02 13.11 -8.43
CA ALA A 297 -12.39 12.68 -9.78
C ALA A 297 -11.46 11.55 -10.23
N SER A 298 -11.76 10.32 -9.81
CA SER A 298 -11.40 9.14 -10.62
C SER A 298 -12.47 9.04 -11.70
N ILE A 299 -12.17 9.53 -12.90
CA ILE A 299 -12.98 9.24 -14.08
C ILE A 299 -12.73 7.77 -14.42
N CYS A 300 -13.81 6.99 -14.42
CA CYS A 300 -13.82 5.64 -14.95
C CYS A 300 -13.60 5.73 -16.49
N PRO A 301 -12.66 4.98 -17.09
CA PRO A 301 -12.45 5.02 -18.55
C PRO A 301 -13.66 4.54 -19.39
N MET A 302 -14.75 4.12 -18.75
CA MET A 302 -15.97 3.63 -19.41
C MET A 302 -16.89 4.72 -19.98
N MET A 303 -16.66 6.01 -19.70
CA MET A 303 -17.54 7.10 -20.18
C MET A 303 -16.98 7.95 -21.34
N LEU A 304 -15.83 7.59 -21.94
CA LEU A 304 -15.35 8.29 -23.14
C LEU A 304 -15.81 7.65 -24.46
N GLN A 305 -16.37 6.44 -24.42
CA GLN A 305 -16.83 5.73 -25.62
C GLN A 305 -18.31 5.99 -25.95
N GLU A 306 -19.13 6.37 -24.97
CA GLU A 306 -20.55 6.74 -25.19
C GLU A 306 -20.73 8.18 -25.72
N LEU A 307 -19.76 9.07 -25.55
CA LEU A 307 -19.80 10.43 -26.12
C LEU A 307 -19.27 10.50 -27.56
N LEU A 308 -18.54 9.49 -28.03
CA LEU A 308 -18.07 9.39 -29.43
C LEU A 308 -18.99 8.53 -30.30
N GLN A 309 -19.92 7.76 -29.71
CA GLN A 309 -20.93 6.99 -30.44
C GLN A 309 -22.26 7.74 -30.65
N ASN A 310 -22.50 8.84 -29.92
CA ASN A 310 -23.68 9.69 -30.10
C ASN A 310 -23.46 10.89 -31.04
N SER A 311 -22.27 11.04 -31.63
CA SER A 311 -21.99 12.09 -32.63
C SER A 311 -21.99 11.58 -34.08
N SER A 312 -22.34 10.32 -34.34
CA SER A 312 -22.42 9.74 -35.69
C SER A 312 -23.83 9.34 -36.14
N ALA A 313 -24.87 9.84 -35.47
CA ALA A 313 -26.28 9.56 -35.82
C ALA A 313 -27.07 10.85 -36.08
N SER A 314 -26.58 11.69 -36.98
CA SER A 314 -27.38 12.75 -37.61
C SER A 314 -26.66 13.26 -38.86
N ASP A 315 -26.73 12.48 -39.94
CA ASP A 315 -26.67 12.99 -41.31
C ASP A 315 -26.95 11.83 -42.27
N HIS A 316 -28.22 11.64 -42.63
CA HIS A 316 -28.64 11.21 -43.97
C HIS A 316 -30.16 11.42 -44.09
N SER A 317 -30.53 12.50 -44.77
CA SER A 317 -31.85 12.69 -45.37
C SER A 317 -31.65 13.41 -46.70
N PHE A 318 -31.72 12.64 -47.79
CA PHE A 318 -32.19 13.05 -49.11
C PHE A 318 -33.03 11.90 -49.65
#